data_AF-A0A1H3NAF7-F1
#
_entry.id   AF-A0A1H3NAF7-F1
#
_cell.length_a   1.000
_cell.length_b   1.000
_cell.length_c   1.000
_cell.angle_alpha   90.00
_cell.angle_beta   90.00
_cell.angle_gamma   90.00
#
_symmetry.space_group_name_H-M   'P 1'
#
loop_
_entity.id
_entity.type
_entity.pdbx_description
1 polymer ?
#
loop_
_entity_poly.entity_id
_entity_poly.type
_entity_poly.pdbx_seq_one_letter_code
_entity_poly.pdbx_strand_id
1 'polypeptide(L)'
;TLARSMRSTNMIESMISICRQHSTNVKRWRDGQMALRWCAAGMIEAGKQFRRVNGHLHLPALRTALEQATAATVVPAAHDGPVSNAA
;
A
#
# COMPACT_ATOMS: atom_id res chain seq x y z
N THR A 1 -13.62 4.92 -14.70
CA THR A 1 -14.44 5.30 -13.52
C THR A 1 -13.73 4.85 -12.26
N LEU A 2 -14.03 5.46 -11.11
CA LEU A 2 -13.44 5.10 -9.82
C LEU A 2 -13.66 3.61 -9.49
N ALA A 3 -14.87 3.11 -9.74
CA ALA A 3 -15.24 1.70 -9.54
C ALA A 3 -14.36 0.72 -10.34
N ARG A 4 -13.94 1.07 -11.57
CA ARG A 4 -13.05 0.21 -12.36
C ARG A 4 -11.65 0.13 -11.74
N SER A 5 -11.11 1.26 -11.29
CA SER A 5 -9.79 1.31 -10.67
C SER A 5 -9.75 0.56 -9.33
N MET A 6 -10.81 0.67 -8.52
CA MET A 6 -10.88 0.03 -7.21
C MET A 6 -11.31 -1.44 -7.23
N ARG A 7 -11.88 -1.93 -8.34
CA ARG A 7 -12.19 -3.35 -8.53
C ARG A 7 -10.94 -4.22 -8.67
N SER A 8 -9.81 -3.62 -9.05
CA SER A 8 -8.52 -4.31 -9.19
C SER A 8 -7.52 -3.86 -8.13
N THR A 9 -6.57 -4.72 -7.82
CA THR A 9 -5.40 -4.44 -6.98
C THR A 9 -4.22 -3.88 -7.77
N ASN A 10 -4.35 -3.71 -9.09
CA ASN A 10 -3.30 -3.28 -10.01
C ASN A 10 -2.50 -2.05 -9.54
N MET A 11 -3.14 -1.07 -8.88
CA MET A 11 -2.45 0.13 -8.39
C MET A 11 -1.42 -0.20 -7.30
N ILE A 12 -1.78 -1.12 -6.40
CA ILE A 12 -0.92 -1.56 -5.29
C ILE A 12 0.11 -2.57 -5.82
N GLU A 13 -0.33 -3.52 -6.65
CA GLU A 13 0.54 -4.54 -7.21
C GLU A 13 1.63 -3.97 -8.12
N SER A 14 1.29 -2.95 -8.93
CA SER A 14 2.25 -2.26 -9.79
C SER A 14 3.37 -1.60 -8.96
N MET A 15 3.00 -0.90 -7.88
CA MET A 15 3.97 -0.31 -6.94
C MET A 15 4.89 -1.39 -6.33
N ILE A 16 4.30 -2.48 -5.83
CA ILE A 16 5.04 -3.56 -5.18
C ILE A 16 5.97 -4.25 -6.19
N SER A 17 5.53 -4.43 -7.43
CA SER A 17 6.35 -5.00 -8.50
C SER A 17 7.61 -4.16 -8.75
N ILE A 18 7.48 -2.84 -8.80
CA ILE A 18 8.63 -1.93 -8.96
C ILE A 18 9.57 -2.02 -7.75
N CYS A 19 9.04 -2.04 -6.52
CA CYS A 19 9.86 -2.21 -5.32
C CYS A 19 10.65 -3.53 -5.31
N ARG A 20 10.03 -4.62 -5.78
CA ARG A 20 10.69 -5.91 -5.95
C ARG A 20 11.78 -5.84 -7.01
N GLN A 21 11.49 -5.24 -8.16
CA GLN A 21 12.46 -5.09 -9.24
C GLN A 21 13.70 -4.29 -8.79
N HIS A 22 13.51 -3.22 -8.02
CA HIS A 22 14.61 -2.44 -7.46
C HIS A 22 15.51 -3.23 -6.50
N SER A 23 14.95 -4.19 -5.79
CA SER A 23 15.67 -5.00 -4.80
C SER A 23 16.21 -6.33 -5.34
N THR A 24 15.86 -6.74 -6.56
CA THR A 24 16.26 -8.03 -7.18
C THR A 24 17.77 -8.28 -7.19
N ASN A 25 18.58 -7.22 -7.32
CA ASN A 25 20.04 -7.33 -7.41
C ASN A 25 20.74 -7.33 -6.04
N VAL A 26 20.02 -7.10 -4.95
CA VAL A 26 20.59 -7.11 -3.59
C VAL A 26 20.89 -8.56 -3.20
N LYS A 27 22.18 -8.90 -3.12
CA LYS A 27 22.64 -10.24 -2.75
C LYS A 27 22.94 -10.41 -1.26
N ARG A 28 23.12 -9.32 -0.52
CA ARG A 28 23.47 -9.33 0.90
C ARG A 28 22.62 -8.31 1.66
N TRP A 29 21.59 -8.81 2.33
CA TRP A 29 20.76 -8.02 3.24
C TRP A 29 21.44 -7.94 4.60
N ARG A 30 21.45 -6.75 5.22
CA ARG A 30 22.10 -6.51 6.51
C ARG A 30 21.12 -6.47 7.67
N ASP A 31 20.04 -5.70 7.51
CA ASP A 31 19.05 -5.45 8.55
C ASP A 31 17.71 -5.02 7.91
N GLY A 32 16.68 -4.89 8.74
CA GLY A 32 15.37 -4.38 8.31
C GLY A 32 15.42 -2.93 7.80
N GLN A 33 16.35 -2.11 8.29
CA GLN A 33 16.51 -0.72 7.84
C GLN A 33 17.01 -0.63 6.39
N MET A 34 17.82 -1.59 5.96
CA MET A 34 18.26 -1.73 4.59
C MET A 34 17.08 -2.13 3.69
N ALA A 35 16.22 -3.05 4.14
CA ALA A 35 15.00 -3.41 3.43
C ALA A 35 14.05 -2.21 3.25
N LEU A 36 13.85 -1.42 4.31
CA LEU A 36 13.04 -0.20 4.26
C LEU A 36 13.62 0.84 3.29
N ARG A 37 14.94 1.02 3.26
CA ARG A 37 15.60 1.94 2.32
C ARG A 37 15.43 1.51 0.87
N TRP A 38 15.60 0.22 0.56
CA TRP A 38 15.35 -0.30 -0.78
C TRP A 38 13.87 -0.20 -1.20
N CYS A 39 12.94 -0.46 -0.27
CA CYS A 39 11.52 -0.27 -0.51
C CYS A 39 11.19 1.21 -0.79
N ALA A 40 11.70 2.14 0.01
CA ALA A 40 11.55 3.58 -0.19
C ALA A 40 12.11 4.03 -1.54
N ALA A 41 13.30 3.56 -1.93
CA ALA A 41 13.89 3.83 -3.24
C ALA A 41 13.00 3.32 -4.38
N GLY A 42 12.47 2.10 -4.25
CA GLY A 42 11.52 1.53 -5.20
C GLY A 42 10.20 2.32 -5.29
N MET A 43 9.68 2.81 -4.17
CA MET A 43 8.48 3.64 -4.13
C MET A 43 8.70 5.02 -4.77
N ILE A 44 9.88 5.63 -4.57
CA ILE A 44 10.26 6.88 -5.24
C ILE A 44 10.29 6.70 -6.76
N GLU A 45 10.83 5.58 -7.26
CA GLU A 45 10.84 5.30 -8.69
C GLU A 45 9.42 5.02 -9.22
N ALA A 46 8.64 4.22 -8.49
CA ALA A 46 7.25 3.91 -8.86
C ALA A 46 6.40 5.19 -8.97
N GLY A 47 6.62 6.15 -8.06
CA GLY A 47 5.93 7.44 -8.03
C GLY A 47 6.07 8.24 -9.32
N LYS A 48 7.20 8.12 -10.04
CA LYS A 48 7.42 8.83 -11.33
C LYS A 48 6.47 8.36 -12.43
N GLN A 49 5.97 7.14 -12.35
CA GLN A 49 5.08 6.55 -13.37
C GLN A 49 3.60 6.65 -13.00
N PHE A 50 3.30 7.06 -11.77
CA PHE A 50 1.93 7.11 -11.29
C PHE A 50 1.14 8.25 -11.91
N ARG A 51 -0.12 7.93 -12.19
CA ARG A 51 -1.12 8.85 -12.72
C ARG A 51 -2.23 8.98 -11.70
N ARG A 52 -2.94 10.11 -11.72
CA ARG A 52 -4.15 10.29 -10.90
C ARG A 52 -5.16 9.19 -11.21
N VAL A 53 -5.80 8.68 -10.16
CA VAL A 53 -6.86 7.67 -10.31
C VAL A 53 -8.04 8.27 -11.07
N ASN A 54 -8.64 7.48 -11.94
CA ASN A 54 -9.84 7.88 -12.68
C ASN A 54 -10.99 8.15 -11.70
N GLY A 55 -11.54 9.36 -11.73
CA GLY A 55 -12.58 9.76 -10.79
C GLY A 55 -12.07 9.99 -9.36
N HIS A 56 -10.79 10.34 -9.19
CA HIS A 56 -10.20 10.66 -7.88
C HIS A 56 -10.95 11.75 -7.09
N LEU A 57 -11.67 12.65 -7.77
CA LEU A 57 -12.54 13.65 -7.13
C LEU A 57 -13.68 13.03 -6.30
N HIS A 58 -14.06 11.78 -6.58
CA HIS A 58 -15.08 11.06 -5.82
C HIS A 58 -14.51 10.26 -4.63
N LEU A 59 -13.18 10.23 -4.45
CA LEU A 59 -12.56 9.51 -3.33
C LEU A 59 -13.02 10.02 -1.95
N PRO A 60 -13.20 11.34 -1.70
CA PRO A 60 -13.70 11.81 -0.40
C PRO A 60 -15.11 11.28 -0.09
N ALA A 61 -16.02 11.32 -1.07
CA ALA A 61 -17.38 10.81 -0.91
C ALA A 61 -17.38 9.29 -0.66
N LEU A 62 -16.54 8.54 -1.38
CA LEU A 62 -16.37 7.12 -1.15
C LEU A 62 -15.82 6.82 0.25
N ARG A 63 -14.84 7.59 0.72
CA ARG A 63 -14.27 7.44 2.07
C ARG A 63 -15.35 7.61 3.13
N THR A 64 -16.14 8.69 3.06
CA THR A 64 -17.24 8.90 4.00
C THR A 64 -18.23 7.73 3.99
N ALA A 65 -18.61 7.25 2.80
CA ALA A 65 -19.53 6.12 2.68
C ALA A 65 -18.96 4.84 3.28
N LEU A 66 -17.66 4.57 3.08
CA LEU A 66 -16.97 3.42 3.68
C LEU A 66 -16.87 3.54 5.19
N GLU A 67 -16.52 4.70 5.73
CA GLU A 67 -16.45 4.94 7.18
C GLU A 67 -17.81 4.72 7.85
N GLN A 68 -18.91 5.18 7.25
CA GLN A 68 -20.26 4.93 7.77
C GLN A 68 -20.62 3.45 7.69
N ALA A 69 -20.31 2.80 6.56
CA ALA A 69 -20.59 1.38 6.38
C ALA A 69 -19.78 0.51 7.37
N THR A 70 -18.49 0.81 7.59
CA THR A 70 -17.64 0.03 8.51
C THR A 70 -17.98 0.30 9.98
N ALA A 71 -18.31 1.55 10.35
CA ALA A 71 -18.79 1.86 11.70
C ALA A 71 -20.11 1.15 12.04
N ALA A 72 -20.97 0.95 11.04
CA ALA A 72 -22.19 0.16 11.19
C ALA A 72 -21.95 -1.36 11.22
N THR A 73 -20.82 -1.83 10.65
CA THR A 73 -20.55 -3.26 10.42
C THR A 73 -19.57 -3.88 11.43
N VAL A 74 -18.69 -3.11 12.06
CA VAL A 74 -17.50 -3.65 12.73
C VAL A 74 -17.31 -3.07 14.15
N VAL A 75 -17.66 -3.88 15.15
CA VAL A 75 -16.89 -3.98 16.42
C VAL A 75 -15.97 -5.18 16.26
N PRO A 76 -14.67 -5.03 15.97
CA PRO A 76 -13.74 -6.14 16.02
C PRO A 76 -13.05 -6.11 17.39
N ALA A 77 -12.97 -7.26 18.06
CA ALA A 77 -12.10 -7.43 19.21
C ALA A 77 -10.67 -7.06 18.79
N ALA A 78 -10.10 -6.05 19.44
CA ALA A 78 -8.74 -5.59 19.19
C ALA A 78 -7.77 -6.78 19.29
N HIS A 79 -6.94 -6.97 18.27
CA HIS A 79 -5.85 -7.93 18.32
C HIS A 79 -4.64 -7.25 18.96
N ASP A 80 -4.63 -7.18 20.29
CA ASP A 80 -3.57 -6.59 21.11
C ASP A 80 -2.38 -7.55 21.28
N GLY A 81 -1.98 -8.22 20.19
CA GLY A 81 -0.82 -9.09 20.19
C GLY A 81 0.47 -8.25 20.18
N PRO A 82 1.43 -8.46 21.11
CA PRO A 82 2.69 -7.73 21.11
C PRO A 82 3.45 -8.04 19.82
N VAL A 83 3.82 -7.00 19.07
CA VAL A 83 4.67 -7.10 17.89
C VAL A 83 6.07 -7.51 18.37
N SER A 84 6.42 -8.79 18.23
CA SER A 84 7.76 -9.30 18.53
C SER A 84 8.72 -8.86 17.43
N ASN A 85 9.54 -7.85 17.71
CA ASN A 85 10.68 -7.49 16.88
C ASN A 85 11.90 -8.27 17.39
N ALA A 86 12.10 -9.48 16.87
CA ALA A 86 13.31 -10.25 17.12
C ALA A 86 14.45 -9.71 16.23
N ALA A 87 15.60 -9.48 16.88
CA ALA A 87 16.80 -8.81 16.38
C ALA A 87 17.46 -9.45 15.16
#